data_AF-A0A9D5M7F8-F1
#
_entry.id   AF-A0A9D5M7F8-F1
#
_cell.length_a   1.000
_cell.length_b   1.000
_cell.length_c   1.000
_cell.angle_alpha   90.00
_cell.angle_beta   90.00
_cell.angle_gamma   90.00
#
_symmetry.space_group_name_H-M   'P 1'
#
loop_
_entity.id
_entity.type
_entity.pdbx_description
1 polymer ?
#
loop_
_entity_poly.entity_id
_entity_poly.type
_entity_poly.pdbx_seq_one_letter_code
_entity_poly.pdbx_strand_id
1 'polypeptide(L)'
;MVNLVDSGVQWIGYIPEHWHISTIAQEFKQRNEKVNDVDYPPLSVTKTSEGIVPQMENVAKSDAHDARKKVLKNDFVINSRSDSML
;
A
#
# COMPACT_ATOMS: atom_id res chain seq x y z
N MET A 1 13.23 -30.39 -15.69
CA MET A 1 14.42 -29.63 -15.25
C MET A 1 14.14 -28.17 -15.55
N VAL A 2 14.49 -27.24 -14.66
CA VAL A 2 14.27 -25.80 -14.87
C VAL A 2 15.56 -25.20 -15.42
N ASN A 3 15.49 -24.56 -16.58
CA ASN A 3 16.62 -23.80 -17.13
C ASN A 3 16.81 -22.52 -16.31
N LEU A 4 18.07 -22.20 -16.04
CA LEU A 4 18.46 -20.99 -15.32
C LEU A 4 19.16 -20.03 -16.28
N VAL A 5 18.86 -18.74 -16.15
CA VAL A 5 19.43 -17.65 -16.93
C VAL A 5 19.93 -16.56 -15.98
N ASP A 6 20.97 -15.82 -16.37
CA ASP A 6 21.45 -14.68 -15.58
C ASP A 6 20.38 -13.58 -15.57
N SER A 7 20.00 -13.12 -14.39
CA SER A 7 19.02 -12.04 -14.21
C SER A 7 19.51 -10.68 -14.70
N GLY A 8 20.83 -10.48 -14.84
CA GLY A 8 21.43 -9.17 -15.08
C GLY A 8 21.39 -8.23 -13.86
N VAL A 9 20.94 -8.71 -12.69
CA VAL A 9 20.91 -7.97 -11.43
C VAL A 9 21.85 -8.66 -10.43
N GLN A 10 22.94 -7.98 -10.08
CA GLN A 10 24.08 -8.58 -9.36
C GLN A 10 23.68 -9.34 -8.07
N TRP A 11 22.73 -8.82 -7.30
CA TRP A 11 22.34 -9.44 -6.03
C TRP A 11 21.30 -10.58 -6.18
N ILE A 12 20.67 -10.72 -7.35
CA ILE A 12 19.68 -11.78 -7.65
C ILE A 12 20.40 -13.02 -8.20
N GLY A 13 21.38 -12.83 -9.10
CA GLY A 13 22.10 -13.94 -9.73
C GLY A 13 21.26 -14.64 -10.81
N TYR A 14 21.20 -15.98 -10.79
CA TYR A 14 20.49 -16.77 -11.80
C TYR A 14 19.03 -17.02 -11.40
N ILE A 15 18.12 -16.93 -12.37
CA ILE A 15 16.68 -17.14 -12.20
C ILE A 15 16.15 -18.15 -13.22
N PRO A 16 14.98 -18.78 -12.98
CA PRO A 16 14.31 -19.59 -13.99
C PRO A 16 14.05 -18.81 -15.29
N GLU A 17 14.29 -19.44 -16.43
CA GLU A 17 14.12 -18.82 -17.76
C GLU A 17 12.71 -18.25 -18.01
N HIS A 18 11.68 -18.82 -17.36
CA HIS A 18 10.29 -18.37 -17.49
C HIS A 18 9.91 -17.20 -16.56
N TRP A 19 10.82 -16.75 -15.69
CA TRP A 19 10.57 -15.61 -14.80
C TRP A 19 10.81 -14.31 -15.53
N HIS A 20 9.96 -13.33 -15.22
CA HIS A 20 10.14 -11.95 -15.67
C HIS A 20 10.67 -11.11 -14.51
N ILE A 21 11.59 -10.19 -14.81
CA ILE A 21 12.12 -9.23 -13.85
C ILE A 21 11.41 -7.91 -14.05
N SER A 22 10.79 -7.42 -12.99
CA SER A 22 10.20 -6.09 -12.92
C SER A 22 10.52 -5.43 -11.59
N THR A 23 10.38 -4.11 -11.54
CA THR A 23 10.45 -3.34 -10.29
C THR A 23 9.09 -3.33 -9.61
N ILE A 24 9.07 -3.25 -8.28
CA ILE A 24 7.83 -3.12 -7.50
C ILE A 24 6.95 -1.99 -8.07
N ALA A 25 7.53 -0.84 -8.42
CA ALA A 25 6.77 0.28 -8.97
C ALA A 25 5.99 -0.02 -10.26
N GLN A 26 6.44 -1.01 -11.06
CA GLN A 26 5.74 -1.42 -12.29
C GLN A 26 4.52 -2.31 -11.99
N GLU A 27 4.52 -3.01 -10.86
CA GLU A 27 3.44 -3.92 -10.47
C GLU A 27 2.30 -3.23 -9.71
N PHE A 28 2.50 -1.98 -9.25
CA PHE A 28 1.52 -1.23 -8.49
C PHE A 28 1.01 0.01 -9.25
N LYS A 29 -0.31 0.20 -9.25
CA LYS A 29 -0.94 1.45 -9.71
C LYS A 29 -1.37 2.29 -8.52
N GLN A 30 -0.74 3.44 -8.33
CA GLN A 30 -1.10 4.37 -7.26
C GLN A 30 -2.46 5.04 -7.56
N ARG A 31 -3.41 4.92 -6.62
CA ARG A 31 -4.63 5.73 -6.62
C ARG A 31 -4.42 7.02 -5.83
N ASN A 32 -4.57 8.15 -6.51
CA ASN A 32 -4.51 9.50 -5.93
C ASN A 32 -5.87 10.21 -5.93
N GLU A 33 -6.94 9.45 -6.07
CA GLU A 33 -8.31 9.96 -5.97
C GLU A 33 -8.60 10.42 -4.54
N LYS A 34 -9.02 11.68 -4.41
CA LYS A 34 -9.43 12.27 -3.14
C LYS A 34 -10.93 12.10 -2.93
N VAL A 35 -11.33 11.92 -1.69
CA VAL A 35 -12.72 11.82 -1.23
C VAL A 35 -12.92 12.68 0.01
N ASN A 36 -14.17 13.07 0.25
CA ASN A 36 -14.61 13.70 1.48
C ASN A 36 -15.13 12.63 2.47
N ASP A 37 -15.24 12.99 3.74
CA ASP A 37 -15.78 12.11 4.79
C ASP A 37 -17.30 12.19 4.99
N VAL A 38 -18.00 12.92 4.12
CA VAL A 38 -19.48 12.94 4.06
C VAL A 38 -19.99 11.76 3.25
N ASP A 39 -19.43 11.56 2.06
CA ASP A 39 -19.82 10.51 1.11
C ASP A 39 -19.12 9.17 1.41
N TYR A 40 -17.95 9.21 2.08
CA TYR A 40 -17.15 8.03 2.36
C TYR A 40 -16.82 7.92 3.85
N PRO A 41 -17.15 6.80 4.52
CA PRO A 41 -16.82 6.63 5.92
C PRO A 41 -15.30 6.62 6.10
N PRO A 42 -14.79 7.29 7.15
CA PRO A 42 -13.37 7.33 7.40
C PRO A 42 -12.83 5.95 7.81
N LEU A 43 -11.66 5.60 7.27
CA LEU A 43 -10.98 4.34 7.56
C LEU A 43 -9.66 4.58 8.29
N SER A 44 -9.26 3.62 9.11
CA SER A 44 -8.00 3.57 9.84
C SER A 44 -7.20 2.34 9.42
N VAL A 45 -5.88 2.51 9.30
CA VAL A 45 -4.94 1.42 9.07
C VAL A 45 -4.41 0.96 10.42
N THR A 46 -4.61 -0.31 10.76
CA THR A 46 -4.17 -0.88 12.04
C THR A 46 -2.91 -1.70 11.87
N LYS A 47 -2.06 -1.73 12.92
CA LYS A 47 -0.93 -2.66 13.02
C LYS A 47 -1.38 -4.09 13.41
N THR A 48 -2.67 -4.28 13.75
CA THR A 48 -3.28 -5.57 14.06
C THR A 48 -3.64 -6.34 12.79
N SER A 49 -3.95 -7.63 12.92
CA SER A 49 -4.39 -8.49 11.82
C SER A 49 -5.72 -8.07 11.18
N GLU A 50 -6.39 -7.08 11.73
CA GLU A 50 -7.66 -6.53 11.22
C GLU A 50 -7.47 -5.66 9.97
N GLY A 51 -6.24 -5.19 9.70
CA GLY A 51 -5.88 -4.48 8.47
C GLY A 51 -6.45 -3.06 8.37
N ILE A 52 -7.54 -2.91 7.62
CA ILE A 52 -8.21 -1.60 7.39
C ILE A 52 -9.60 -1.67 8.01
N VAL A 53 -9.83 -0.85 9.02
CA VAL A 53 -11.06 -0.85 9.83
C VAL A 53 -11.70 0.54 9.84
N PRO A 54 -13.01 0.65 10.13
CA PRO A 54 -13.64 1.95 10.36
C PRO A 54 -12.90 2.76 11.44
N GLN A 55 -12.73 4.07 11.21
CA GLN A 55 -12.12 4.95 12.19
C GLN A 55 -13.03 5.08 13.43
N MET A 56 -12.48 4.86 14.62
CA MET A 56 -13.23 5.01 15.89
C MET A 56 -13.56 6.48 16.19
N GLU A 57 -14.73 6.74 16.78
CA GLU A 57 -15.26 8.10 17.01
C GLU A 57 -14.37 8.99 17.89
N ASN A 58 -13.61 8.40 18.81
CA ASN A 58 -12.80 9.10 19.80
C ASN A 58 -11.36 9.42 19.32
N VAL A 59 -11.03 9.15 18.05
CA VAL A 59 -9.69 9.43 17.51
C VAL A 59 -9.59 10.91 17.14
N ALA A 60 -8.42 11.52 17.43
CA ALA A 60 -8.12 12.89 17.04
C ALA A 60 -8.44 13.12 15.56
N LYS A 61 -9.40 14.01 15.31
CA LYS A 61 -9.81 14.42 13.97
C LYS A 61 -8.80 15.44 13.47
N SER A 62 -8.17 15.16 12.33
CA SER A 62 -7.49 16.20 11.58
C SER A 62 -8.53 16.98 10.77
N ASP A 63 -8.41 18.29 10.67
CA ASP A 63 -9.34 19.17 9.93
C ASP A 63 -9.37 18.93 8.41
N ALA A 64 -8.61 17.96 7.90
CA ALA A 64 -8.48 17.63 6.48
C ALA A 64 -9.66 16.78 5.93
N HIS A 65 -10.88 17.31 6.01
CA HIS A 65 -12.12 16.62 5.62
C HIS A 65 -12.14 16.24 4.11
N ASP A 66 -11.59 17.09 3.23
CA ASP A 66 -11.64 16.90 1.76
C ASP A 66 -10.35 16.36 1.12
N ALA A 67 -9.38 15.94 1.95
CA ALA A 67 -8.07 15.50 1.47
C ALA A 67 -7.79 14.01 1.71
N ARG A 68 -8.82 13.21 2.00
CA ARG A 68 -8.67 11.77 2.25
C ARG A 68 -8.48 11.02 0.93
N LYS A 69 -7.67 9.95 0.93
CA LYS A 69 -7.50 9.10 -0.26
C LYS A 69 -8.56 8.01 -0.28
N LYS A 70 -9.14 7.77 -1.46
CA LYS A 70 -10.10 6.68 -1.66
C LYS A 70 -9.41 5.32 -1.56
N VAL A 71 -9.97 4.46 -0.74
CA VAL A 71 -9.56 3.05 -0.58
C VAL A 71 -10.73 2.15 -0.98
N LEU A 72 -10.43 1.11 -1.75
CA LEU A 72 -11.34 0.09 -2.23
C LEU A 72 -10.86 -1.29 -1.78
N LYS A 73 -11.77 -2.26 -1.83
CA LYS A 73 -11.43 -3.67 -1.59
C LYS A 73 -10.32 -4.11 -2.54
N ASN A 74 -9.35 -4.85 -2.00
CA ASN A 74 -8.13 -5.34 -2.68
C ASN A 74 -7.04 -4.29 -2.94
N ASP A 75 -7.16 -3.08 -2.39
CA ASP A 75 -6.04 -2.15 -2.40
C ASP A 75 -4.95 -2.57 -1.42
N PHE A 76 -3.71 -2.38 -1.84
CA PHE A 76 -2.57 -2.33 -0.93
C PHE A 76 -2.44 -0.90 -0.37
N VAL A 77 -2.72 -0.72 0.92
CA VAL A 77 -2.67 0.58 1.59
C VAL A 77 -1.44 0.67 2.47
N ILE A 78 -0.63 1.69 2.22
CA ILE A 78 0.58 1.99 2.99
C ILE A 78 0.32 3.27 3.76
N ASN A 79 0.38 3.20 5.10
CA ASN A 79 0.46 4.38 5.92
C ASN A 79 1.92 4.80 6.04
N SER A 80 2.30 5.93 5.44
CA SER A 80 3.67 6.45 5.50
C SER A 80 3.96 7.26 6.76
N ARG A 81 3.11 7.21 7.80
CA ARG A 81 3.44 7.82 9.08
C ARG A 81 4.67 7.13 9.65
N SER A 82 5.79 7.85 9.62
CA SER A 82 6.87 7.65 10.57
C SER A 82 6.32 8.02 11.93
N ASP A 83 5.89 7.05 12.72
CA ASP A 83 5.79 7.25 14.16
C ASP A 83 7.22 7.44 14.67
N SER A 84 7.80 8.65 14.53
CA SER A 84 8.96 9.03 15.31
C SER A 84 8.49 9.27 16.74
N MET A 85 8.21 8.18 17.45
CA MET A 85 8.13 8.20 18.91
C MET A 85 9.51 7.78 19.43
N LEU A 86 10.34 8.79 19.71
CA LEU A 86 11.18 8.76 20.90
C LEU A 86 10.37 9.36 22.05
#